data_AF-A0A919TK41-F1
#
_entry.id   AF-A0A919TK41-F1
#
_cell.length_a   1.000
_cell.length_b   1.000
_cell.length_c   1.000
_cell.angle_alpha   90.00
_cell.angle_beta   90.00
_cell.angle_gamma   90.00
#
_symmetry.space_group_name_H-M   'P 1'
#
loop_
_entity.id
_entity.type
_entity.pdbx_description
1 polymer ?
#
loop_
_entity_poly.entity_id
_entity_poly.type
_entity_poly.pdbx_seq_one_letter_code
_entity_poly.pdbx_strand_id
1 'polypeptide(L)'
;MRFLDRLGRRPMIIVAGWILAAVLAVLVGVVGIGLVGAGLTSRQGSPISEQDVERALGTSSPSASPSAAPSEQVGAAPQDVQAIQTAGGTVMVSCERIESMAPAQGYSVHEQDDREGEFRGNRDNHDRVKVELSCAGGVPHLRVREED
;
A
#
# COMPACT_ATOMS: atom_id res chain seq x y z
N MET A 1 -1.22 53.40 38.53
CA MET A 1 -1.52 52.94 37.15
C MET A 1 -0.37 53.27 36.19
N ARG A 2 0.78 52.58 36.32
CA ARG A 2 1.94 52.78 35.40
C ARG A 2 2.73 51.48 35.11
N PHE A 3 2.20 50.31 35.48
CA PHE A 3 2.85 49.02 35.23
C PHE A 3 2.29 48.26 34.01
N LEU A 4 1.10 48.61 33.52
CA LEU A 4 0.49 47.88 32.40
C LEU A 4 1.06 48.25 31.02
N ASP A 5 1.63 49.45 30.83
CA ASP A 5 2.09 49.88 29.50
C ASP A 5 3.41 49.22 29.04
N ARG A 6 4.27 48.77 29.98
CA ARG A 6 5.49 47.99 29.67
C ARG A 6 5.26 46.48 29.65
N LEU A 7 4.20 46.00 30.29
CA LEU A 7 3.82 44.58 30.34
C LEU A 7 2.95 44.14 29.17
N GLY A 8 2.40 45.02 28.34
CA GLY A 8 1.60 44.63 27.16
C GLY A 8 2.43 44.11 25.99
N ARG A 9 3.55 44.77 25.64
CA ARG A 9 4.35 44.42 24.45
C ARG A 9 5.08 43.09 24.57
N ARG A 10 5.67 42.78 25.73
CA ARG A 10 6.51 41.58 25.89
C ARG A 10 5.74 40.25 25.82
N PRO A 11 4.66 40.02 26.59
CA PRO A 11 3.86 38.81 26.45
C PRO A 11 3.14 38.78 25.09
N MET A 12 2.75 39.93 24.53
CA MET A 12 2.17 39.97 23.19
C MET A 12 3.18 39.56 22.10
N ILE A 13 4.46 39.94 22.22
CA ILE A 13 5.54 39.47 21.34
C ILE A 13 5.78 37.97 21.51
N ILE A 14 5.74 37.46 22.75
CA ILE A 14 5.90 36.03 23.03
C ILE A 14 4.75 35.23 22.40
N VAL A 15 3.51 35.67 22.60
CA VAL A 15 2.32 35.03 22.02
C VAL A 15 2.35 35.12 20.50
N ALA A 16 2.68 36.29 19.93
CA ALA A 16 2.80 36.45 18.48
C ALA A 16 3.91 35.57 17.88
N GLY A 17 5.05 35.48 18.55
CA GLY A 17 6.15 34.60 18.15
C GLY A 17 5.76 33.13 18.21
N TRP A 18 5.01 32.73 19.23
CA TRP A 18 4.51 31.36 19.38
C TRP A 18 3.49 31.00 18.31
N ILE A 19 2.55 31.91 18.00
CA ILE A 19 1.59 31.74 16.91
C ILE A 19 2.33 31.63 15.57
N LEU A 20 3.33 32.49 15.32
CA LEU A 20 4.11 32.44 14.09
C LEU A 20 4.85 31.10 13.94
N ALA A 21 5.45 30.59 15.02
CA ALA A 21 6.11 29.29 15.03
C ALA A 21 5.12 28.15 14.73
N ALA A 22 3.92 28.18 15.32
CA ALA A 22 2.88 27.20 15.06
C ALA A 22 2.42 27.23 13.59
N VAL A 23 2.21 28.42 13.02
CA VAL A 23 1.83 28.58 11.61
C VAL A 23 2.93 28.02 10.69
N LEU A 24 4.19 28.34 10.96
CA LEU A 24 5.32 27.80 10.18
C LEU A 24 5.39 26.27 10.26
N ALA A 25 5.20 25.68 11.45
CA ALA A 25 5.18 24.24 11.61
C ALA A 25 4.06 23.58 10.80
N VAL A 26 2.85 24.15 10.81
CA VAL A 26 1.71 23.65 10.01
C VAL A 26 2.00 23.76 8.52
N LEU A 27 2.55 24.89 8.05
CA LEU A 27 2.89 25.07 6.63
C LEU A 27 3.91 24.03 6.16
N VAL A 28 4.94 23.73 6.97
CA VAL A 28 5.91 22.68 6.66
C VAL A 28 5.22 21.31 6.53
N GLY A 29 4.30 20.99 7.44
CA GLY A 29 3.52 19.74 7.37
C GLY A 29 2.66 19.65 6.10
N VAL A 30 1.93 20.72 5.77
CA VAL A 30 1.07 20.78 4.56
C VAL A 30 1.90 20.63 3.28
N VAL A 31 3.05 21.29 3.18
CA VAL A 31 3.96 21.16 2.02
C VAL A 31 4.51 19.75 1.93
N GLY A 32 4.92 19.15 3.05
CA GLY A 32 5.40 17.77 3.08
C GLY A 32 4.38 16.76 2.57
N ILE A 33 3.12 16.86 3.03
CA ILE A 33 2.02 15.99 2.58
C ILE A 33 1.71 16.22 1.09
N GLY A 34 1.71 17.49 0.64
CA GLY A 34 1.47 17.83 -0.76
C GLY A 34 2.50 17.25 -1.73
N LEU A 35 3.78 17.18 -1.33
CA LEU A 35 4.84 16.55 -2.14
C LEU A 35 4.62 15.04 -2.32
N VAL A 36 4.17 14.35 -1.27
CA VAL A 36 3.81 12.92 -1.36
C VAL A 36 2.55 12.74 -2.22
N GLY A 37 1.55 13.62 -2.05
CA GLY A 37 0.28 13.56 -2.77
C GLY A 37 0.40 13.85 -4.27
N ALA A 38 1.28 14.76 -4.68
CA ALA A 38 1.49 15.11 -6.09
C ALA A 38 2.06 13.95 -6.92
N GLY A 39 2.89 13.09 -6.29
CA GLY A 39 3.40 11.87 -6.93
C GLY A 39 2.31 10.82 -7.20
N LEU A 40 1.25 10.79 -6.39
CA LEU A 40 0.15 9.81 -6.50
C LEU A 40 -1.01 10.32 -7.36
N THR A 41 -1.37 11.60 -7.23
CA THR A 41 -2.53 12.20 -7.91
C THR A 41 -2.29 12.49 -9.39
N SER A 42 -1.04 12.66 -9.83
CA SER A 42 -0.75 12.91 -11.25
C SER A 42 -1.04 11.72 -12.18
N ARG A 43 -1.28 10.50 -11.64
CA ARG A 43 -1.62 9.31 -12.44
C ARG A 43 -3.11 8.92 -12.47
N GLN A 44 -4.01 9.61 -11.75
CA GLN A 44 -5.41 9.16 -11.58
C GLN A 44 -6.48 10.10 -12.16
N GLY A 45 -6.11 11.00 -13.06
CA GLY A 45 -6.98 12.08 -13.53
C GLY A 45 -7.76 11.86 -14.83
N SER A 46 -8.02 10.63 -15.30
CA SER A 46 -9.01 10.43 -16.37
C SER A 46 -10.08 9.44 -15.92
N PRO A 47 -11.32 9.88 -15.64
CA PRO A 47 -12.43 8.95 -15.49
C PRO A 47 -12.59 8.16 -16.80
N ILE A 48 -12.70 6.83 -16.70
CA ILE A 48 -13.05 5.98 -17.85
C ILE A 48 -14.42 6.46 -18.37
N SER A 49 -14.52 6.65 -19.69
CA SER A 49 -15.76 7.11 -20.31
C SER A 49 -16.75 5.95 -20.41
N GLU A 50 -18.05 6.21 -20.25
CA GLU A 50 -19.11 5.18 -20.32
C GLU A 50 -19.07 4.39 -21.65
N GLN A 51 -18.59 5.03 -22.72
CA GLN A 51 -18.42 4.41 -24.04
C GLN A 51 -17.36 3.30 -24.07
N ASP A 52 -16.34 3.38 -23.22
CA ASP A 52 -15.33 2.32 -23.09
C ASP A 52 -15.88 1.12 -22.31
N VAL A 53 -16.78 1.37 -21.35
CA VAL A 53 -17.47 0.33 -20.57
C VAL A 53 -18.47 -0.45 -21.43
N GLU A 54 -19.25 0.24 -22.27
CA GLU A 54 -20.20 -0.42 -23.19
C GLU A 54 -19.49 -1.28 -24.24
N ARG A 55 -18.32 -0.85 -24.73
CA ARG A 55 -17.51 -1.65 -25.68
C ARG A 55 -16.94 -2.91 -25.03
N ALA A 56 -16.55 -2.84 -23.75
CA ALA A 56 -16.09 -3.99 -22.97
C ALA A 56 -17.25 -4.97 -22.66
N LEU A 57 -18.44 -4.45 -22.34
CA LEU A 57 -19.62 -5.26 -22.04
C LEU A 57 -20.24 -5.90 -23.29
N GLY A 58 -20.23 -5.22 -24.44
CA GLY A 58 -20.77 -5.74 -25.70
C GLY A 58 -20.02 -6.94 -26.29
N THR A 59 -18.78 -7.19 -25.84
CA THR A 59 -17.96 -8.34 -26.28
C THR A 59 -18.26 -9.62 -25.47
N SER A 60 -18.96 -9.52 -24.34
CA SER A 60 -19.27 -10.68 -23.48
C SER A 60 -20.63 -11.28 -23.82
N SER A 61 -20.73 -12.00 -24.94
CA SER A 61 -21.80 -13.02 -25.10
C SER A 61 -21.42 -14.25 -24.28
N PRO A 62 -22.29 -14.75 -23.38
CA PRO A 62 -21.97 -15.93 -22.58
C PRO A 62 -22.20 -17.19 -23.42
N SER A 63 -21.12 -17.84 -23.83
CA SER A 63 -21.17 -19.21 -24.35
C SER A 63 -20.74 -20.19 -23.25
N ALA A 64 -21.39 -21.35 -23.25
CA ALA A 64 -21.57 -22.29 -22.15
C ALA A 64 -20.28 -22.87 -21.50
N SER A 65 -20.42 -23.14 -20.19
CA SER A 65 -19.56 -23.86 -19.22
C SER A 65 -19.24 -25.32 -19.63
N PRO A 66 -18.42 -26.13 -18.88
CA PRO A 66 -17.48 -25.85 -17.78
C PRO A 66 -16.09 -26.53 -17.97
N SER A 67 -14.97 -25.82 -17.85
CA SER A 67 -13.68 -26.40 -17.40
C SER A 67 -12.58 -25.34 -17.30
N ALA A 68 -11.67 -25.56 -16.34
CA ALA A 68 -10.29 -25.08 -16.30
C ALA A 68 -9.97 -23.69 -15.70
N ALA A 69 -8.97 -23.77 -14.81
CA ALA A 69 -7.88 -22.83 -14.54
C ALA A 69 -8.19 -21.53 -13.77
N PRO A 70 -7.37 -21.19 -12.75
CA PRO A 70 -7.38 -19.85 -12.16
C PRO A 70 -7.21 -18.81 -13.27
N SER A 71 -8.10 -17.83 -13.32
CA SER A 71 -8.08 -16.76 -14.32
C SER A 71 -6.78 -15.96 -14.22
N GLU A 72 -5.93 -16.06 -15.24
CA GLU A 72 -4.89 -15.06 -15.54
C GLU A 72 -5.60 -13.77 -15.97
N GLN A 73 -5.77 -12.84 -15.03
CA GLN A 73 -6.05 -11.45 -15.36
C GLN A 73 -4.75 -10.80 -15.82
N VAL A 74 -4.64 -10.66 -17.15
CA VAL A 74 -3.56 -9.96 -17.85
C VAL A 74 -3.63 -8.46 -17.53
N GLY A 75 -2.98 -8.06 -16.43
CA GLY A 75 -2.14 -6.87 -16.44
C GLY A 75 -0.73 -7.35 -16.78
N ALA A 76 -0.02 -6.67 -17.67
CA ALA A 76 1.36 -7.01 -18.01
C ALA A 76 2.24 -6.98 -16.75
N ALA A 77 2.33 -8.10 -16.04
CA ALA A 77 3.33 -8.29 -15.02
C ALA A 77 4.71 -8.24 -15.71
N PRO A 78 5.72 -7.60 -15.11
CA PRO A 78 7.09 -7.81 -15.55
C PRO A 78 7.32 -9.32 -15.64
N GLN A 79 7.92 -9.80 -16.74
CA GLN A 79 8.10 -11.25 -16.99
C GLN A 79 8.95 -11.98 -15.93
N ASP A 80 9.43 -11.24 -14.92
CA ASP A 80 10.27 -11.71 -13.81
C ASP A 80 9.54 -11.70 -12.45
N VAL A 81 8.22 -11.40 -12.43
CA VAL A 81 7.41 -11.41 -11.20
C VAL A 81 6.48 -12.61 -11.19
N GLN A 82 6.65 -13.47 -10.19
CA GLN A 82 5.87 -14.69 -9.99
C GLN A 82 4.89 -14.54 -8.82
N ALA A 83 3.65 -14.99 -9.02
CA ALA A 83 2.65 -15.10 -7.96
C ALA A 83 2.70 -16.49 -7.31
N ILE A 84 2.83 -16.54 -5.98
CA ILE A 84 2.90 -17.77 -5.18
C ILE A 84 1.76 -17.73 -4.15
N GLN A 85 0.98 -18.81 -4.09
CA GLN A 85 -0.13 -18.95 -3.14
C GLN A 85 0.35 -19.60 -1.84
N THR A 86 -0.13 -19.09 -0.71
CA THR A 86 0.14 -19.59 0.65
C THR A 86 -1.18 -19.65 1.45
N ALA A 87 -1.19 -20.31 2.61
CA ALA A 87 -2.36 -20.31 3.49
C ALA A 87 -2.79 -18.89 3.92
N GLY A 88 -1.83 -17.99 4.11
CA GLY A 88 -2.07 -16.61 4.54
C GLY A 88 -2.46 -15.64 3.43
N GLY A 89 -2.33 -16.03 2.15
CA GLY A 89 -2.59 -15.17 1.01
C GLY A 89 -1.69 -15.44 -0.20
N THR A 90 -1.69 -14.50 -1.14
CA THR A 90 -0.84 -14.55 -2.35
C THR A 90 0.33 -13.59 -2.20
N VAL A 91 1.53 -14.05 -2.57
CA VAL A 91 2.76 -13.25 -2.57
C VAL A 91 3.26 -13.11 -4.00
N MET A 92 3.49 -11.88 -4.44
CA MET A 92 4.16 -11.60 -5.71
C MET A 92 5.64 -11.35 -5.45
N VAL A 93 6.50 -12.11 -6.11
CA VAL A 93 7.95 -12.07 -5.88
C VAL A 93 8.71 -11.97 -7.20
N SER A 94 9.78 -11.19 -7.19
CA SER A 94 10.88 -11.30 -8.15
C SER A 94 12.09 -11.93 -7.46
N CYS A 95 13.14 -12.28 -8.20
CA CYS A 95 14.38 -12.75 -7.58
C CYS A 95 15.07 -11.68 -6.72
N GLU A 96 14.77 -10.40 -6.97
CA GLU A 96 15.33 -9.28 -6.20
C GLU A 96 14.56 -9.04 -4.91
N ARG A 97 13.21 -9.07 -4.96
CA ARG A 97 12.37 -8.74 -3.82
C ARG A 97 10.93 -9.27 -3.86
N ILE A 98 10.26 -9.22 -2.71
CA ILE A 98 8.81 -9.32 -2.59
C ILE A 98 8.18 -8.02 -3.13
N GLU A 99 7.44 -8.13 -4.23
CA GLU A 99 6.80 -6.98 -4.88
C GLU A 99 5.52 -6.56 -4.15
N SER A 100 4.71 -7.54 -3.77
CA SER A 100 3.46 -7.29 -3.03
C SER A 100 2.95 -8.53 -2.31
N MET A 101 2.08 -8.32 -1.31
CA MET A 101 1.41 -9.37 -0.55
C MET A 101 -0.08 -9.05 -0.46
N ALA A 102 -0.92 -10.01 -0.86
CA ALA A 102 -2.37 -9.91 -0.78
C ALA A 102 -2.89 -10.94 0.24
N PRO A 103 -3.43 -10.53 1.39
CA PRO A 103 -3.85 -11.45 2.44
C PRO A 103 -5.10 -12.23 2.02
N ALA A 104 -5.17 -13.50 2.43
CA ALA A 104 -6.38 -14.30 2.37
C ALA A 104 -7.42 -13.79 3.38
N GLN A 105 -8.69 -14.12 3.14
CA GLN A 105 -9.75 -13.81 4.10
C GLN A 105 -9.47 -14.43 5.47
N GLY A 106 -9.54 -13.59 6.51
CA GLY A 106 -9.20 -13.96 7.88
C GLY A 106 -7.76 -13.65 8.28
N TYR A 107 -6.90 -13.26 7.34
CA TYR A 107 -5.52 -12.84 7.59
C TYR A 107 -5.32 -11.34 7.34
N SER A 108 -4.22 -10.81 7.87
CA SER A 108 -3.68 -9.49 7.54
C SER A 108 -2.17 -9.60 7.28
N VAL A 109 -1.62 -8.70 6.47
CA VAL A 109 -0.16 -8.57 6.34
C VAL A 109 0.35 -7.93 7.62
N HIS A 110 1.18 -8.65 8.37
CA HIS A 110 1.78 -8.16 9.61
C HIS A 110 3.10 -7.45 9.34
N GLU A 111 3.93 -8.04 8.49
CA GLU A 111 5.27 -7.55 8.15
C GLU A 111 5.57 -7.87 6.68
N GLN A 112 6.27 -6.97 6.01
CA GLN A 112 6.73 -7.13 4.63
C GLN A 112 8.04 -6.36 4.44
N ASP A 113 9.10 -7.10 4.15
CA ASP A 113 10.39 -6.61 3.71
C ASP A 113 10.71 -7.12 2.30
N ASP A 114 11.86 -6.74 1.75
CA ASP A 114 12.26 -7.18 0.42
C ASP A 114 12.42 -8.69 0.30
N ARG A 115 12.73 -9.43 1.38
CA ARG A 115 12.95 -10.88 1.32
C ARG A 115 12.10 -11.70 2.28
N GLU A 116 11.41 -11.06 3.20
CA GLU A 116 10.64 -11.74 4.24
C GLU A 116 9.27 -11.10 4.35
N GLY A 117 8.28 -11.89 4.77
CA GLY A 117 6.95 -11.40 5.05
C GLY A 117 6.20 -12.30 6.01
N GLU A 118 5.16 -11.75 6.64
CA GLU A 118 4.31 -12.48 7.57
C GLU A 118 2.83 -12.13 7.33
N PHE A 119 2.01 -13.16 7.17
CA PHE A 119 0.57 -13.05 7.37
C PHE A 119 0.20 -13.49 8.78
N ARG A 120 -0.76 -12.78 9.39
CA ARG A 120 -1.26 -13.08 10.73
C ARG A 120 -2.78 -13.22 10.74
N GLY A 121 -3.28 -14.25 11.43
CA GLY A 121 -4.70 -14.50 11.61
C GLY A 121 -5.37 -13.39 12.44
N ASN A 122 -6.50 -12.87 11.97
CA ASN A 122 -7.19 -11.75 12.60
C ASN A 122 -8.01 -12.14 13.84
N ARG A 123 -8.28 -13.44 14.02
CA ARG A 123 -9.21 -13.93 15.05
C ARG A 123 -8.57 -13.90 16.43
N ASP A 124 -7.35 -14.40 16.53
CA ASP A 124 -6.62 -14.60 17.78
C ASP A 124 -5.12 -14.29 17.67
N ASN A 125 -4.62 -13.91 16.48
CA ASN A 125 -3.21 -13.57 16.21
C ASN A 125 -2.22 -14.73 16.43
N HIS A 126 -2.73 -15.96 16.55
CA HIS A 126 -1.94 -17.16 16.77
C HIS A 126 -1.48 -17.79 15.45
N ASP A 127 -2.38 -17.86 14.46
CA ASP A 127 -2.04 -18.30 13.12
C ASP A 127 -1.04 -17.33 12.47
N ARG A 128 0.17 -17.80 12.15
CA ARG A 128 1.22 -17.04 11.46
C ARG A 128 1.75 -17.81 10.27
N VAL A 129 1.75 -17.16 9.12
CA VAL A 129 2.33 -17.70 7.88
C VAL A 129 3.51 -16.81 7.51
N LYS A 130 4.73 -17.29 7.79
CA LYS A 130 5.97 -16.62 7.44
C LYS A 130 6.44 -17.07 6.06
N VAL A 131 6.88 -16.12 5.27
CA VAL A 131 7.40 -16.35 3.92
C VAL A 131 8.81 -15.80 3.82
N GLU A 132 9.71 -16.56 3.20
CA GLU A 132 11.11 -16.21 3.02
C GLU A 132 11.50 -16.45 1.55
N LEU A 133 11.93 -15.39 0.89
CA LEU A 133 12.32 -15.40 -0.51
C LEU A 133 13.79 -15.81 -0.67
N SER A 134 14.00 -16.80 -1.53
CA SER A 134 15.31 -17.20 -2.03
C SER A 134 15.29 -17.20 -3.55
N CYS A 135 16.44 -17.02 -4.20
CA CYS A 135 16.55 -17.09 -5.66
C CYS A 135 17.60 -18.15 -6.03
N ALA A 136 17.25 -19.06 -6.93
CA ALA A 136 18.17 -20.06 -7.45
C ALA A 136 18.08 -20.10 -8.98
N GLY A 137 19.19 -19.82 -9.66
CA GLY A 137 19.24 -19.85 -11.12
C GLY A 137 18.30 -18.86 -11.82
N GLY A 138 18.01 -17.70 -11.19
CA GLY A 138 17.07 -16.72 -11.72
C GLY A 138 15.59 -17.08 -11.51
N VAL A 139 15.31 -18.14 -10.74
CA VAL A 139 13.93 -18.52 -10.37
C VAL A 139 13.70 -18.17 -8.89
N PRO A 140 12.68 -17.36 -8.57
CA PRO A 140 12.33 -17.08 -7.19
C PRO A 140 11.69 -18.31 -6.53
N HIS A 141 12.11 -18.58 -5.30
CA HIS A 141 11.67 -19.68 -4.46
C HIS A 141 11.22 -19.13 -3.11
N LEU A 142 9.94 -19.27 -2.82
CA LEU A 142 9.37 -18.87 -1.53
C LEU A 142 9.34 -20.07 -0.59
N ARG A 143 10.01 -19.97 0.56
CA ARG A 143 9.84 -20.91 1.66
C ARG A 143 8.73 -20.40 2.56
N VAL A 144 7.76 -21.27 2.84
CA VAL A 144 6.62 -20.97 3.70
C VAL A 144 6.75 -21.76 4.99
N ARG A 145 6.55 -21.09 6.13
CA ARG A 145 6.47 -21.72 7.45
C ARG A 145 5.16 -21.29 8.12
N GLU A 146 4.43 -22.27 8.62
CA GLU A 146 3.16 -22.08 9.32
C GLU A 146 3.40 -22.33 10.81
N GLU A 147 2.92 -21.42 11.65
CA GLU A 147 2.94 -21.49 13.11
C GLU A 147 1.51 -21.25 13.61
N ASP A 148 1.06 -22.07 14.56
CA ASP A 148 -0.25 -21.96 15.25
C ASP A 148 -0.04 -21.59 16.73
#